data_AF-A0A1Q5H4V5-F1
#
_entry.id   AF-A0A1Q5H4V5-F1
#
_cell.length_a   1.000
_cell.length_b   1.000
_cell.length_c   1.000
_cell.angle_alpha   90.00
_cell.angle_beta   90.00
_cell.angle_gamma   90.00
#
_symmetry.space_group_name_H-M   'P 1'
#
loop_
_entity.id
_entity.type
_entity.pdbx_description
1 polymer ?
#
loop_
_entity_poly.entity_id
_entity_poly.type
_entity_poly.pdbx_seq_one_letter_code
_entity_poly.pdbx_strand_id
1 'polypeptide(L)'
;MPVVADGSIAGPFADGRMVPLVIIDTAGRPDIDELVRLHDHLSPGDVTYRWGQVDRDEDQVALSLQFIRPIEVRATLLFSIEHEGIIVDAALSSRAIYLQPGRPGDRLKHDIYRPKILIETPDDDFRDRWEGVVMQRLAKVIRSRKRMPRAEARQLAAEWLDQSRSLSRFRMPT
;
A
#
# COMPACT_ATOMS: atom_id res chain seq x y z
N MET A 1 11.28 4.47 1.12
CA MET A 1 11.33 3.66 2.35
C MET A 1 10.70 2.32 2.03
N PRO A 2 11.37 1.20 2.35
CA PRO A 2 10.85 -0.12 2.06
C PRO A 2 9.74 -0.51 3.04
N VAL A 3 8.78 -1.29 2.55
CA VAL A 3 7.83 -2.03 3.37
C VAL A 3 8.55 -3.25 3.96
N VAL A 4 8.46 -3.44 5.28
CA VAL A 4 9.08 -4.60 5.98
C VAL A 4 8.10 -5.68 6.35
N ALA A 5 6.81 -5.34 6.34
CA ALA A 5 5.69 -6.26 6.47
C ALA A 5 4.39 -5.54 6.06
N ASP A 6 3.37 -6.33 5.78
CA ASP A 6 2.05 -5.85 5.38
C ASP A 6 0.95 -6.62 6.13
N GLY A 7 -0.27 -6.14 5.96
CA GLY A 7 -1.47 -6.76 6.48
C GLY A 7 -2.71 -6.04 5.96
N SER A 8 -3.86 -6.34 6.54
CA SER A 8 -5.09 -5.60 6.24
C SER A 8 -5.98 -5.54 7.46
N ILE A 9 -6.69 -4.43 7.60
CA ILE A 9 -7.59 -4.13 8.71
C ILE A 9 -8.94 -3.73 8.11
N ALA A 10 -10.00 -4.45 8.49
CA ALA A 10 -11.36 -3.96 8.34
C ALA A 10 -11.83 -3.33 9.65
N GLY A 11 -12.57 -2.24 9.56
CA GLY A 11 -13.08 -1.55 10.73
C GLY A 11 -14.19 -0.55 10.40
N PRO A 12 -14.83 0.01 11.43
CA PRO A 12 -15.95 0.95 11.26
C PRO A 12 -15.54 2.22 10.50
N PHE A 13 -14.28 2.64 10.62
CA PHE A 13 -13.74 3.84 9.97
C PHE A 13 -13.70 3.77 8.43
N ALA A 14 -13.90 2.58 7.85
CA ALA A 14 -13.92 2.38 6.40
C ALA A 14 -15.21 1.67 5.93
N ASP A 15 -16.31 1.77 6.71
CA ASP A 15 -17.58 1.08 6.45
C ASP A 15 -17.40 -0.44 6.27
N GLY A 16 -16.56 -1.05 7.11
CA GLY A 16 -16.25 -2.47 7.08
C GLY A 16 -15.37 -2.91 5.90
N ARG A 17 -14.94 -2.00 5.02
CA ARG A 17 -13.99 -2.32 3.93
C ARG A 17 -12.63 -2.73 4.50
N MET A 18 -11.99 -3.67 3.82
CA MET A 18 -10.60 -4.02 4.05
C MET A 18 -9.70 -2.86 3.59
N VAL A 19 -8.92 -2.29 4.50
CA VAL A 19 -7.89 -1.29 4.20
C VAL A 19 -6.52 -1.96 4.38
N PRO A 20 -5.59 -1.85 3.41
CA PRO A 20 -4.27 -2.42 3.60
C PRO A 20 -3.50 -1.68 4.69
N LEU A 21 -2.64 -2.42 5.39
CA LEU A 21 -1.69 -1.90 6.35
C LEU A 21 -0.29 -2.18 5.86
N VAL A 22 0.58 -1.18 5.95
CA VAL A 22 2.00 -1.32 5.68
C VAL A 22 2.81 -0.98 6.92
N ILE A 23 3.74 -1.87 7.26
CA ILE A 23 4.76 -1.65 8.27
C ILE A 23 6.02 -1.21 7.54
N ILE A 24 6.52 -0.04 7.88
CA ILE A 24 7.69 0.57 7.21
C ILE A 24 8.88 0.63 8.14
N ASP A 25 10.08 0.42 7.61
CA ASP A 25 11.30 0.58 8.40
C ASP A 25 11.57 2.05 8.69
N THR A 26 11.36 2.45 9.95
CA THR A 26 11.60 3.82 10.42
C THR A 26 12.90 3.96 11.23
N ALA A 27 13.81 2.97 11.20
CA ALA A 27 15.06 3.02 12.00
C ALA A 27 15.89 4.30 11.77
N GLY A 28 15.93 4.79 10.53
CA GLY A 28 16.58 6.05 10.16
C GLY A 28 15.65 7.26 10.06
N ARG A 29 14.38 7.13 10.50
CA ARG A 29 13.31 8.13 10.34
C ARG A 29 12.50 8.30 11.64
N PRO A 30 13.13 8.76 12.74
CA PRO A 30 12.45 8.98 14.02
C PRO A 30 11.36 10.06 13.94
N ASP A 31 11.42 10.93 12.95
CA ASP A 31 10.37 11.91 12.64
C ASP A 31 9.04 11.25 12.24
N ILE A 32 9.08 10.08 11.59
CA ILE A 32 7.87 9.30 11.26
C ILE A 32 7.34 8.57 12.49
N ASP A 33 8.24 8.03 13.34
CA ASP A 33 7.85 7.44 14.63
C ASP A 33 7.08 8.49 15.47
N GLU A 34 7.61 9.71 15.52
CA GLU A 34 7.01 10.84 16.23
C GLU A 34 5.67 11.30 15.62
N LEU A 35 5.59 11.41 14.28
CA LEU A 35 4.35 11.73 13.58
C LEU A 35 3.20 10.80 14.00
N VAL A 36 3.46 9.49 13.97
CA VAL A 36 2.45 8.48 14.31
C VAL A 36 2.10 8.54 15.80
N ARG A 37 3.08 8.75 16.67
CA ARG A 37 2.85 8.92 18.12
C ARG A 37 1.96 10.13 18.43
N LEU A 38 2.16 11.24 17.73
CA LEU A 38 1.37 12.47 17.92
C LEU A 38 -0.09 12.27 17.50
N HIS A 39 -0.36 11.55 16.41
CA HIS A 39 -1.72 11.25 15.95
C HIS A 39 -2.52 10.35 16.87
N ASP A 40 -1.88 9.66 17.81
CA ASP A 40 -2.57 8.89 18.86
C ASP A 40 -3.28 9.81 19.88
N HIS A 41 -2.86 11.07 19.97
CA HIS A 41 -3.34 12.04 20.97
C HIS A 41 -3.94 13.30 20.35
N LEU A 42 -3.74 13.53 19.05
CA LEU A 42 -4.15 14.74 18.35
C LEU A 42 -5.23 14.44 17.31
N SER A 43 -5.99 15.47 16.97
CA SER A 43 -6.98 15.42 15.89
C SER A 43 -6.36 15.04 14.53
N PRO A 44 -7.19 14.60 13.56
CA PRO A 44 -6.74 14.39 12.18
C PRO A 44 -5.97 15.58 11.62
N GLY A 45 -4.93 15.28 10.85
CA GLY A 45 -4.03 16.25 10.22
C GLY A 45 -4.24 16.34 8.72
N ASP A 46 -3.39 17.11 8.05
CA ASP A 46 -3.43 17.24 6.59
C ASP A 46 -2.21 16.56 5.97
N VAL A 47 -2.45 15.84 4.88
CA VAL A 47 -1.43 15.17 4.09
C VAL A 47 -1.74 15.35 2.61
N THR A 48 -0.73 15.67 1.81
CA THR A 48 -0.81 15.54 0.36
C THR A 48 -0.14 14.25 -0.07
N TYR A 49 -0.67 13.62 -1.10
CA TYR A 49 -0.15 12.35 -1.61
C TYR A 49 -0.01 12.38 -3.13
N ARG A 50 0.82 11.47 -3.64
CA ARG A 50 0.91 11.15 -5.06
C ARG A 50 1.36 9.71 -5.25
N TRP A 51 0.57 8.94 -5.99
CA TRP A 51 1.01 7.68 -6.54
C TRP A 51 1.79 7.86 -7.85
N GLY A 52 2.73 6.97 -8.11
CA GLY A 52 3.49 6.97 -9.36
C GLY A 52 4.34 5.73 -9.53
N GLN A 53 4.67 5.41 -10.78
CA GLN A 53 5.71 4.43 -11.07
C GLN A 53 7.08 5.10 -10.93
N VAL A 54 8.06 4.39 -10.39
CA VAL A 54 9.43 4.91 -10.28
C VAL A 54 10.08 4.91 -11.65
N ASP A 55 10.71 6.03 -12.02
CA ASP A 55 11.37 6.16 -13.31
C ASP A 55 12.44 5.08 -13.51
N ARG A 56 12.40 4.44 -14.68
CA ARG A 56 13.32 3.37 -15.11
C ARG A 56 13.28 2.10 -14.24
N ASP A 57 12.32 1.98 -13.33
CA ASP A 57 12.07 0.76 -12.58
C ASP A 57 10.66 0.25 -12.86
N GLU A 58 10.58 -0.77 -13.72
CA GLU A 58 9.31 -1.37 -14.14
C GLU A 58 8.62 -2.16 -13.01
N ASP A 59 9.32 -2.46 -11.91
CA ASP A 59 8.78 -3.20 -10.78
C ASP A 59 8.42 -2.31 -9.59
N GLN A 60 8.84 -1.04 -9.57
CA GLN A 60 8.63 -0.18 -8.40
C GLN A 60 7.52 0.84 -8.61
N VAL A 61 6.58 0.87 -7.66
CA VAL A 61 5.59 1.93 -7.47
C VAL A 61 5.90 2.67 -6.18
N ALA A 62 5.67 3.98 -6.20
CA ALA A 62 5.87 4.86 -5.07
C ALA A 62 4.57 5.53 -4.64
N LEU A 63 4.39 5.64 -3.32
CA LEU A 63 3.46 6.57 -2.69
C LEU A 63 4.27 7.67 -2.02
N SER A 64 4.24 8.87 -2.58
CA SER A 64 4.84 10.05 -1.96
C SER A 64 3.82 10.73 -1.06
N LEU A 65 4.23 11.08 0.15
CA LEU A 65 3.44 11.68 1.22
C LEU A 65 4.13 12.92 1.74
N GLN A 66 3.39 14.01 1.89
CA GLN A 66 3.83 15.21 2.59
C GLN A 66 2.78 15.56 3.66
N PHE A 67 3.11 15.24 4.89
CA PHE A 67 2.35 15.63 6.08
C PHE A 67 2.60 17.10 6.38
N ILE A 68 1.53 17.85 6.66
CA ILE A 68 1.56 19.28 6.95
C ILE A 68 1.25 19.54 8.43
N ARG A 69 0.34 18.76 9.02
CA ARG A 69 -0.03 18.81 10.44
C ARG A 69 -0.10 17.39 11.02
N PRO A 70 0.22 17.16 12.29
CA PRO A 70 0.66 18.14 13.30
C PRO A 70 2.13 18.58 13.15
N ILE A 71 2.92 17.83 12.37
CA ILE A 71 4.31 18.15 12.06
C ILE A 71 4.57 17.98 10.57
N GLU A 72 5.50 18.76 10.02
CA GLU A 72 5.88 18.64 8.62
C GLU A 72 6.85 17.48 8.40
N VAL A 73 6.40 16.46 7.68
CA VAL A 73 7.20 15.25 7.39
C VAL A 73 6.98 14.83 5.96
N ARG A 74 8.05 14.43 5.26
CA ARG A 74 7.97 13.84 3.91
C ARG A 74 8.36 12.37 3.95
N ALA A 75 7.56 11.52 3.33
CA ALA A 75 7.87 10.10 3.20
C ALA A 75 7.55 9.63 1.77
N THR A 76 8.39 8.75 1.25
CA THR A 76 8.10 8.03 0.00
C THR A 76 8.15 6.56 0.33
N LEU A 77 7.02 5.87 0.18
CA LEU A 77 6.93 4.42 0.32
C LEU A 77 7.20 3.79 -1.03
N LEU A 78 7.94 2.69 -1.04
CA LEU A 78 8.29 1.95 -2.26
C LEU A 78 7.70 0.55 -2.18
N PHE A 79 7.08 0.13 -3.29
CA PHE A 79 6.38 -1.13 -3.45
C PHE A 79 6.90 -1.84 -4.69
N SER A 80 7.40 -3.06 -4.53
CA SER A 80 7.58 -3.99 -5.64
C SER A 80 6.20 -4.46 -6.10
N ILE A 81 5.91 -4.34 -7.39
CA ILE A 81 4.68 -4.83 -7.99
C ILE A 81 4.62 -6.36 -7.87
N GLU A 82 5.76 -7.03 -8.02
CA GLU A 82 5.88 -8.48 -7.90
C GLU A 82 5.55 -9.00 -6.50
N HIS A 83 5.87 -8.25 -5.44
CA HIS A 83 5.70 -8.68 -4.06
C HIS A 83 4.54 -8.00 -3.34
N GLU A 84 4.40 -6.68 -3.49
CA GLU A 84 3.40 -5.85 -2.82
C GLU A 84 2.33 -5.29 -3.77
N GLY A 85 2.23 -5.77 -5.01
CA GLY A 85 1.21 -5.30 -5.97
C GLY A 85 -0.22 -5.40 -5.43
N ILE A 86 -0.53 -6.42 -4.63
CA ILE A 86 -1.86 -6.57 -3.99
C ILE A 86 -2.15 -5.46 -2.99
N ILE A 87 -1.12 -4.96 -2.31
CA ILE A 87 -1.22 -3.86 -1.34
C ILE A 87 -1.51 -2.55 -2.08
N VAL A 88 -0.83 -2.31 -3.20
CA VAL A 88 -1.07 -1.13 -4.04
C VAL A 88 -2.50 -1.16 -4.59
N ASP A 89 -2.95 -2.30 -5.15
CA ASP A 89 -4.30 -2.45 -5.68
C ASP A 89 -5.38 -2.30 -4.59
N ALA A 90 -5.15 -2.84 -3.39
CA ALA A 90 -6.03 -2.68 -2.25
C ALA A 90 -6.09 -1.23 -1.74
N ALA A 91 -4.96 -0.51 -1.74
CA ALA A 91 -4.90 0.88 -1.28
C ALA A 91 -5.68 1.78 -2.25
N LEU A 92 -5.45 1.59 -3.56
CA LEU A 92 -6.19 2.29 -4.60
C LEU A 92 -7.69 1.93 -4.59
N SER A 93 -8.08 0.72 -4.18
CA SER A 93 -9.49 0.29 -4.17
C SER A 93 -10.24 0.72 -2.91
N SER A 94 -9.57 0.70 -1.77
CA SER A 94 -10.12 1.20 -0.50
C SER A 94 -10.04 2.73 -0.39
N ARG A 95 -9.22 3.37 -1.23
CA ARG A 95 -8.87 4.81 -1.18
C ARG A 95 -8.20 5.20 0.13
N ALA A 96 -7.51 4.26 0.75
CA ALA A 96 -6.83 4.48 2.01
C ALA A 96 -5.71 3.47 2.24
N ILE A 97 -4.80 3.81 3.16
CA ILE A 97 -3.75 2.91 3.61
C ILE A 97 -3.43 3.21 5.07
N TYR A 98 -3.24 2.17 5.88
CA TYR A 98 -2.66 2.31 7.22
C TYR A 98 -1.15 2.31 7.14
N LEU A 99 -0.53 3.32 7.75
CA LEU A 99 0.91 3.41 7.92
C LEU A 99 1.29 3.12 9.38
N GLN A 100 2.09 2.07 9.58
CA GLN A 100 2.61 1.69 10.88
C GLN A 100 4.15 1.78 10.89
N PRO A 101 4.77 2.52 11.82
CA PRO A 101 6.21 2.49 12.01
C PRO A 101 6.67 1.14 12.57
N GLY A 102 7.78 0.61 12.07
CA GLY A 102 8.32 -0.67 12.49
C GLY A 102 9.80 -0.84 12.21
N ARG A 103 10.28 -2.05 12.45
CA ARG A 103 11.65 -2.51 12.18
C ARG A 103 11.60 -3.84 11.40
N PRO A 104 12.68 -4.22 10.69
CA PRO A 104 12.75 -5.53 10.05
C PRO A 104 12.43 -6.65 11.05
N GLY A 105 11.49 -7.53 10.68
CA GLY A 105 10.99 -8.62 11.53
C GLY A 105 9.68 -8.32 12.25
N ASP A 106 9.25 -7.05 12.33
CA ASP A 106 7.94 -6.70 12.87
C ASP A 106 6.81 -7.27 12.01
N ARG A 107 5.69 -7.63 12.66
CA ARG A 107 4.48 -8.17 12.02
C ARG A 107 3.26 -7.65 12.75
N LEU A 108 2.15 -7.47 12.03
CA LEU A 108 0.88 -7.03 12.62
C LEU A 108 0.40 -7.96 13.75
N LYS A 109 0.59 -9.29 13.60
CA LYS A 109 0.21 -10.29 14.61
C LYS A 109 0.94 -10.14 15.95
N HIS A 110 2.08 -9.44 16.00
CA HIS A 110 2.84 -9.27 17.23
C HIS A 110 2.15 -8.27 18.16
N ASP A 111 1.57 -7.21 17.61
CA ASP A 111 0.80 -6.21 18.34
C ASP A 111 -0.14 -5.48 17.36
N ILE A 112 -1.44 -5.80 17.45
CA ILE A 112 -2.48 -5.18 16.62
C ILE A 112 -2.82 -3.74 17.07
N TYR A 113 -2.49 -3.37 18.32
CA TYR A 113 -2.80 -2.08 18.92
C TYR A 113 -1.66 -1.07 18.77
N ARG A 114 -0.53 -1.49 18.20
CA ARG A 114 0.59 -0.60 17.91
C ARG A 114 0.10 0.65 17.16
N PRO A 115 0.59 1.86 17.52
CA PRO A 115 0.19 3.10 16.89
C PRO A 115 0.42 3.06 15.38
N LYS A 116 -0.58 3.56 14.65
CA LYS A 116 -0.65 3.60 13.19
C LYS A 116 -1.56 4.74 12.78
N ILE A 117 -1.33 5.30 11.61
CA ILE A 117 -2.19 6.35 11.05
C ILE A 117 -2.92 5.84 9.83
N LEU A 118 -4.20 6.19 9.71
CA LEU A 118 -4.97 5.99 8.49
C LEU A 118 -4.72 7.18 7.58
N ILE A 119 -4.30 6.91 6.34
CA ILE A 119 -4.08 7.93 5.32
C ILE A 119 -5.11 7.70 4.24
N GLU A 120 -5.96 8.70 4.02
CA GLU A 120 -6.87 8.70 2.88
C GLU A 120 -6.11 9.08 1.61
N THR A 121 -6.30 8.27 0.57
CA THR A 121 -5.76 8.48 -0.77
C THR A 121 -6.93 8.42 -1.75
N PRO A 122 -7.74 9.48 -1.86
CA PRO A 122 -8.84 9.54 -2.81
C PRO A 122 -8.39 9.26 -4.26
N ASP A 123 -9.35 9.07 -5.17
CA ASP A 123 -9.01 8.76 -6.56
C ASP A 123 -8.10 9.83 -7.16
N ASP A 124 -7.01 9.37 -7.76
CA ASP A 124 -6.11 10.15 -8.58
C ASP A 124 -5.96 9.50 -9.97
N ASP A 125 -5.32 10.20 -10.90
CA ASP A 125 -5.09 9.72 -12.27
C ASP A 125 -4.20 8.45 -12.34
N PHE A 126 -3.57 8.05 -11.22
CA PHE A 126 -2.74 6.85 -11.20
C PHE A 126 -3.60 5.59 -11.22
N ARG A 127 -4.81 5.62 -10.67
CA ARG A 127 -5.75 4.48 -10.70
C ARG A 127 -5.98 3.98 -12.13
N ASP A 128 -6.17 4.89 -13.08
CA ASP A 128 -6.44 4.57 -14.49
C ASP A 128 -5.23 3.91 -15.17
N ARG A 129 -4.02 4.27 -14.72
CA ARG A 129 -2.77 3.69 -15.24
C ARG A 129 -2.37 2.39 -14.56
N TRP A 130 -2.79 2.20 -13.31
CA TRP A 130 -2.35 1.09 -12.46
C TRP A 130 -2.57 -0.27 -13.12
N GLU A 131 -3.75 -0.50 -13.71
CA GLU A 131 -4.08 -1.76 -14.38
C GLU A 131 -3.08 -2.12 -15.49
N GLY A 132 -2.71 -1.15 -16.33
CA GLY A 132 -1.71 -1.37 -17.37
C GLY A 132 -0.33 -1.71 -16.81
N VAL A 133 0.09 -0.98 -15.77
CA VAL A 133 1.38 -1.16 -15.09
C VAL A 133 1.49 -2.55 -14.44
N VAL A 134 0.50 -2.92 -13.61
CA VAL A 134 0.49 -4.20 -12.89
C VAL A 134 0.39 -5.38 -13.85
N MET A 135 -0.48 -5.29 -14.87
CA MET A 135 -0.64 -6.34 -15.88
C MET A 135 0.63 -6.59 -16.68
N GLN A 136 1.30 -5.52 -17.11
CA GLN A 136 2.56 -5.63 -17.85
C GLN A 136 3.65 -6.30 -17.01
N ARG A 137 3.81 -5.86 -15.76
CA ARG A 137 4.87 -6.36 -14.88
C ARG A 137 4.61 -7.80 -14.44
N LEU A 138 3.40 -8.12 -13.96
CA LEU A 138 3.07 -9.48 -13.52
C LEU A 138 3.16 -10.50 -14.65
N ALA A 139 2.68 -10.16 -15.86
CA ALA A 139 2.82 -11.05 -17.01
C ALA A 139 4.31 -11.34 -17.35
N LYS A 140 5.19 -10.35 -17.20
CA LYS A 140 6.65 -10.50 -17.41
C LYS A 140 7.26 -11.42 -16.34
N VAL A 141 6.89 -11.25 -15.08
CA VAL A 141 7.33 -12.08 -13.95
C VAL A 141 6.84 -13.53 -14.07
N ILE A 142 5.55 -13.73 -14.34
CA ILE A 142 4.96 -15.07 -14.50
C ILE A 142 5.64 -15.80 -15.65
N ARG A 143 5.82 -15.13 -16.78
CA ARG A 143 6.51 -15.68 -17.95
C ARG A 143 7.94 -16.10 -17.63
N SER A 144 8.72 -15.26 -16.93
CA SER A 144 10.11 -15.58 -16.61
C SER A 144 10.22 -16.74 -15.62
N ARG A 145 9.38 -16.78 -14.58
CA ARG A 145 9.39 -17.82 -13.53
C ARG A 145 8.83 -19.16 -14.00
N LYS A 146 7.74 -19.17 -14.78
CA LYS A 146 7.04 -20.40 -15.22
C LYS A 146 7.39 -20.84 -16.65
N ARG A 147 8.26 -20.11 -17.37
CA ARG A 147 8.61 -20.36 -18.79
C ARG A 147 7.38 -20.53 -19.69
N MET A 148 6.40 -19.65 -19.48
CA MET A 148 5.06 -19.74 -20.08
C MET A 148 4.92 -18.86 -21.33
N PRO A 149 4.05 -19.21 -22.30
CA PRO A 149 3.69 -18.31 -23.40
C PRO A 149 3.14 -16.96 -22.93
N ARG A 150 3.34 -15.91 -23.74
CA ARG A 150 2.93 -14.54 -23.40
C ARG A 150 1.42 -14.40 -23.17
N ALA A 151 0.60 -15.11 -23.96
CA ALA A 151 -0.86 -15.05 -23.86
C ALA A 151 -1.35 -15.62 -22.52
N GLU A 152 -0.86 -16.81 -22.16
CA GLU A 152 -1.22 -17.48 -20.91
C GLU A 152 -0.71 -16.72 -19.68
N ALA A 153 0.50 -16.16 -19.73
CA ALA A 153 1.03 -15.33 -18.65
C ALA A 153 0.20 -14.05 -18.42
N ARG A 154 -0.36 -13.48 -19.49
CA ARG A 154 -1.28 -12.33 -19.38
C ARG A 154 -2.62 -12.72 -18.79
N GLN A 155 -3.15 -13.88 -19.17
CA GLN A 155 -4.38 -14.39 -18.59
C GLN A 155 -4.23 -14.60 -17.08
N LEU A 156 -3.14 -15.23 -16.63
CA LEU A 156 -2.88 -15.40 -15.20
C LEU A 156 -2.70 -14.07 -14.45
N ALA A 157 -2.11 -13.05 -15.10
CA ALA A 157 -2.01 -11.71 -14.51
C ALA A 157 -3.39 -11.06 -14.34
N ALA A 158 -4.30 -11.23 -15.31
CA ALA A 158 -5.68 -10.75 -15.22
C ALA A 158 -6.44 -11.46 -14.10
N GLU A 159 -6.33 -12.79 -14.02
CA GLU A 159 -6.95 -13.60 -12.97
C GLU A 159 -6.46 -13.18 -11.58
N TRP A 160 -5.16 -12.90 -11.44
CA TRP A 160 -4.59 -12.38 -10.20
C TRP A 160 -5.21 -11.02 -9.82
N LEU A 161 -5.37 -10.11 -10.78
CA LEU A 161 -5.94 -8.77 -10.54
C LEU A 161 -7.42 -8.86 -10.15
N ASP A 162 -8.18 -9.73 -10.81
CA ASP A 162 -9.58 -9.98 -10.47
C ASP A 162 -9.73 -10.58 -9.06
N GLN A 163 -8.84 -11.50 -8.68
CA GLN A 163 -8.80 -12.05 -7.32
C GLN A 163 -8.45 -10.97 -6.28
N SER A 164 -7.44 -10.14 -6.55
CA SER A 164 -7.06 -8.99 -5.69
C SER A 164 -8.25 -8.05 -5.46
N ARG A 165 -8.96 -7.68 -6.53
CA ARG A 165 -10.14 -6.82 -6.48
C ARG A 165 -11.33 -7.48 -5.79
N SER A 166 -11.46 -8.80 -5.90
CA SER A 166 -12.47 -9.57 -5.14
C SER A 166 -12.21 -9.47 -3.64
N LEU A 167 -10.97 -9.67 -3.20
CA LEU A 167 -10.58 -9.53 -1.79
C LEU A 167 -10.81 -8.11 -1.27
N SER A 168 -10.45 -7.09 -2.06
CA SER A 168 -10.65 -5.69 -1.68
C SER A 168 -12.13 -5.28 -1.59
N ARG A 169 -13.03 -5.98 -2.29
CA ARG A 169 -14.48 -5.78 -2.18
C ARG A 169 -15.10 -6.44 -0.97
N PHE A 170 -14.38 -7.32 -0.27
CA PHE A 170 -14.86 -7.91 0.97
C PHE A 170 -15.16 -6.81 1.99
N ARG A 171 -16.31 -6.94 2.64
CA ARG A 171 -16.73 -6.04 3.71
C ARG A 171 -17.16 -6.86 4.91
N MET A 172 -16.65 -6.51 6.07
CA MET A 172 -17.16 -7.03 7.33
C MET A 172 -18.58 -6.49 7.55
N PRO A 173 -19.53 -7.32 8.03
CA PRO A 173 -20.80 -6.81 8.54
C PRO A 173 -20.51 -5.81 9.66
N THR A 174 -21.04 -4.59 9.51
CA THR A 174 -20.97 -3.51 10.52
C THR A 174 -22.23 -3.46 11.35
#